data_AF-A0A2C5YTQ3-F1
#
_entry.id   AF-A0A2C5YTQ3-F1
#
_cell.length_a   1.000
_cell.length_b   1.000
_cell.length_c   1.000
_cell.angle_alpha   90.00
_cell.angle_beta   90.00
_cell.angle_gamma   90.00
#
_symmetry.space_group_name_H-M   'P 1'
#
loop_
_entity.id
_entity.type
_entity.pdbx_description
1 polymer ?
#
loop_
_entity_poly.entity_id
_entity_poly.type
_entity_poly.pdbx_seq_one_letter_code
_entity_poly.pdbx_strand_id
1 'polypeptide(L)'
;MMDDIVGDYKDKTVTLEDFPFFANNVKMASVHPCKHASVMKTLLDRADASLRIRRDRLRAARANAKKASGVDDLADDFDKLVVQNALDAADKDGWEEVQGVDEDEQEVAIRVDQYLVVFLKFMASVTPGIEHDFTMGV
;
A
#
# COMPACT_ATOMS: atom_id res chain seq x y z
N MET A 1 -18.88 8.60 16.35
CA MET A 1 -17.53 9.22 16.35
C MET A 1 -16.53 8.41 17.16
N MET A 2 -16.79 8.10 18.44
CA MET A 2 -15.88 7.26 19.24
C MET A 2 -16.21 5.75 19.20
N ASP A 3 -17.32 5.37 18.56
CA ASP A 3 -17.77 3.98 18.40
C ASP A 3 -17.18 3.32 17.15
N ASP A 4 -16.72 4.15 16.21
CA ASP A 4 -16.11 3.74 14.93
C ASP A 4 -14.60 3.48 15.08
N ILE A 5 -14.07 3.68 16.28
CA ILE A 5 -12.64 3.60 16.63
C ILE A 5 -12.42 2.33 17.43
N VAL A 6 -11.43 1.54 17.03
CA VAL A 6 -11.06 0.33 17.77
C VAL A 6 -10.65 0.71 19.19
N GLY A 7 -11.24 0.03 20.19
CA GLY A 7 -11.11 0.39 21.61
C GLY A 7 -9.67 0.58 22.09
N ASP A 8 -8.73 -0.23 21.59
CA ASP A 8 -7.31 -0.13 21.95
C ASP A 8 -6.64 1.18 21.53
N TYR A 9 -7.13 1.82 20.47
CA TYR A 9 -6.60 3.09 19.95
C TYR A 9 -7.36 4.30 20.50
N LYS A 10 -8.64 4.12 20.85
CA LYS A 10 -9.50 5.15 21.44
C LYS A 10 -8.86 5.80 22.66
N ASP A 11 -8.44 5.01 23.64
CA ASP A 11 -7.94 5.53 24.91
C ASP A 11 -6.47 6.00 24.86
N LYS A 12 -5.76 5.68 23.78
CA LYS A 12 -4.30 5.92 23.67
C LYS A 12 -3.93 7.03 22.71
N THR A 13 -4.72 7.23 21.67
CA THR A 13 -4.33 8.07 20.53
C THR A 13 -5.40 9.04 20.08
N VAL A 14 -6.66 8.87 20.49
CA VAL A 14 -7.75 9.72 19.98
C VAL A 14 -8.20 10.73 21.02
N THR A 15 -8.24 12.00 20.63
CA THR A 15 -8.76 13.10 21.44
C THR A 15 -9.83 13.87 20.67
N LEU A 16 -10.78 14.47 21.40
CA LEU A 16 -11.74 15.41 20.82
C LEU A 16 -11.14 16.81 20.94
N GLU A 17 -10.73 17.38 19.81
CA GLU A 17 -10.13 18.71 19.76
C GLU A 17 -10.80 19.58 18.69
N ASP A 18 -10.63 20.89 18.84
CA ASP A 18 -11.16 21.85 17.88
C ASP A 18 -10.28 21.82 16.62
N PHE A 19 -10.91 21.73 15.45
CA PHE A 19 -10.16 21.64 14.21
C PHE A 19 -9.37 22.94 13.95
N PRO A 20 -8.03 22.90 13.84
CA PRO A 20 -7.21 24.09 13.82
C PRO A 20 -7.36 24.94 12.54
N PHE A 21 -7.92 24.38 11.47
CA PHE A 21 -8.05 25.06 10.18
C PHE A 21 -9.45 25.66 9.92
N PHE A 22 -10.44 25.43 10.79
CA PHE A 22 -11.77 26.04 10.69
C PHE A 22 -11.98 27.07 11.80
N ALA A 23 -12.34 28.30 11.42
CA ALA A 23 -12.65 29.38 12.37
C ALA A 23 -13.87 29.11 13.26
N ASN A 24 -14.68 28.11 12.90
CA ASN A 24 -15.96 27.81 13.56
C ASN A 24 -15.82 26.87 14.76
N ASN A 25 -14.59 26.55 15.21
CA ASN A 25 -14.31 25.67 16.36
C ASN A 25 -15.15 24.38 16.34
N VAL A 26 -15.12 23.69 15.18
CA VAL A 26 -15.81 22.40 15.04
C VAL A 26 -15.00 21.35 15.79
N LYS A 27 -15.62 20.73 16.80
CA LYS A 27 -15.02 19.61 17.54
C LYS A 27 -14.96 18.39 16.66
N MET A 28 -13.77 17.86 16.43
CA MET A 28 -13.53 16.65 15.67
C MET A 28 -12.69 15.66 16.47
N ALA A 29 -12.84 14.38 16.19
CA ALA A 29 -11.92 13.37 16.69
C ALA A 29 -10.61 13.47 15.92
N SER A 30 -9.50 13.57 16.64
CA SER A 30 -8.16 13.66 16.09
C SER A 30 -7.30 12.55 16.65
N VAL A 31 -6.46 11.97 15.80
CA VAL A 31 -5.47 10.95 16.18
C VAL A 31 -4.12 11.64 16.40
N HIS A 32 -3.63 11.59 17.62
CA HIS A 32 -2.44 12.32 18.04
C HIS A 32 -1.16 11.73 17.40
N PRO A 33 -0.30 12.55 16.78
CA PRO A 33 0.77 12.08 15.89
C PRO A 33 2.02 11.52 16.60
N CYS A 34 2.12 11.59 17.93
CA CYS A 34 3.33 11.21 18.71
C CYS A 34 3.95 9.86 18.32
N LYS A 35 3.13 8.87 17.96
CA LYS A 35 3.60 7.52 17.64
C LYS A 35 3.53 7.18 16.14
N HIS A 36 3.13 8.12 15.30
CA HIS A 36 2.99 7.88 13.85
C HIS A 36 4.34 7.53 13.23
N ALA A 37 5.42 8.26 13.58
CA ALA A 37 6.75 8.00 13.04
C ALA A 37 7.27 6.58 13.35
N SER A 38 7.11 6.12 14.59
CA SER A 38 7.56 4.78 14.99
C SER A 38 6.75 3.65 14.33
N VAL A 39 5.44 3.85 14.21
CA VAL A 39 4.55 2.88 13.56
C VAL A 39 4.85 2.82 12.06
N MET A 40 4.99 3.99 11.43
CA MET A 40 5.24 4.09 9.99
C MET A 40 6.57 3.47 9.60
N LYS A 41 7.64 3.71 10.38
CA LYS A 41 8.92 3.05 10.15
C LYS A 41 8.77 1.53 10.11
N THR A 42 8.07 0.96 11.09
CA THR A 42 7.84 -0.49 11.18
C THR A 42 7.00 -1.02 10.00
N LEU A 43 6.04 -0.22 9.50
CA LEU A 43 5.23 -0.58 8.34
C LEU A 43 6.03 -0.55 7.05
N LEU A 44 6.84 0.49 6.86
CA LEU A 44 7.73 0.63 5.71
C LEU A 44 8.77 -0.48 5.67
N ASP A 45 9.45 -0.78 6.79
CA ASP A 45 10.43 -1.87 6.87
C ASP A 45 9.81 -3.24 6.51
N ARG A 46 8.56 -3.48 6.93
CA ARG A 46 7.81 -4.71 6.61
C ARG A 46 7.38 -4.76 5.14
N ALA A 47 6.99 -3.63 4.58
CA ALA A 47 6.59 -3.53 3.18
C ALA A 47 7.79 -3.68 2.25
N ASP A 48 8.93 -3.08 2.57
CA ASP A 48 10.18 -3.26 1.83
C ASP A 48 10.62 -4.74 1.82
N ALA A 49 10.52 -5.42 2.97
CA ALA A 49 10.82 -6.85 3.06
C ALA A 49 9.88 -7.72 2.21
N SER A 50 8.58 -7.41 2.18
CA SER A 50 7.60 -8.17 1.39
C SER A 50 7.75 -7.93 -0.11
N LEU A 51 8.02 -6.69 -0.52
CA LEU A 51 8.26 -6.31 -1.91
C LEU A 51 9.54 -6.95 -2.46
N ARG A 52 10.61 -7.00 -1.66
CA ARG A 52 11.86 -7.72 -2.02
C ARG A 52 11.58 -9.20 -2.30
N ILE A 53 10.88 -9.89 -1.40
CA ILE A 53 10.54 -11.32 -1.59
C ILE A 53 9.69 -11.52 -2.85
N ARG A 54 8.72 -10.63 -3.12
CA ARG A 54 7.88 -10.72 -4.33
C ARG A 54 8.71 -10.50 -5.59
N ARG A 55 9.61 -9.51 -5.60
CA ARG A 55 10.50 -9.21 -6.74
C ARG A 55 11.48 -10.35 -7.01
N ASP A 56 12.04 -10.96 -5.97
CA ASP A 56 12.92 -12.12 -6.11
C ASP A 56 12.18 -13.33 -6.67
N ARG A 57 10.95 -13.58 -6.20
CA ARG A 57 10.08 -14.65 -6.73
C ARG A 57 9.71 -14.42 -8.19
N LEU A 58 9.39 -13.19 -8.57
CA LEU A 58 9.06 -12.83 -9.96
C LEU A 58 10.28 -12.91 -10.88
N ARG A 59 11.46 -12.42 -10.44
CA ARG A 59 12.72 -12.55 -11.18
C ARG A 59 13.10 -14.02 -11.38
N ALA A 60 12.96 -14.86 -10.34
CA ALA A 60 13.22 -16.29 -10.44
C ALA A 60 12.21 -17.00 -11.37
N ALA A 61 10.93 -16.63 -11.31
CA ALA A 61 9.90 -17.14 -12.22
C ALA A 61 10.20 -16.75 -13.68
N ARG A 62 10.60 -15.50 -13.95
CA ARG A 62 10.95 -15.01 -15.29
C ARG A 62 12.22 -15.66 -15.83
N ALA A 63 13.21 -15.91 -14.99
CA ALA A 63 14.43 -16.63 -15.37
C ALA A 63 14.16 -18.11 -15.68
N ASN A 64 13.29 -18.77 -14.90
CA ASN A 64 12.87 -20.15 -15.17
C ASN A 64 12.00 -20.26 -16.43
N ALA A 65 11.13 -19.29 -16.69
CA ALA A 65 10.34 -19.21 -17.93
C ALA A 65 11.23 -19.07 -19.16
N LYS A 66 12.22 -18.15 -19.12
CA LYS A 66 13.21 -17.98 -20.21
C LYS A 66 14.05 -19.24 -20.47
N LYS A 67 14.28 -20.08 -19.46
CA LYS A 67 15.06 -21.33 -19.61
C LYS A 67 14.24 -22.48 -20.19
N ALA A 68 12.91 -22.44 -20.09
CA ALA A 68 12.01 -23.49 -20.55
C ALA A 68 11.52 -23.28 -22.01
N SER A 69 11.49 -22.05 -22.52
CA SER A 69 10.93 -21.71 -23.84
C SER A 69 11.99 -21.33 -24.89
N GLY A 70 12.79 -22.30 -25.34
CA GLY A 70 13.77 -22.12 -26.41
C GLY A 70 13.19 -21.93 -27.82
N VAL A 71 12.19 -21.06 -28.01
CA VAL A 71 11.64 -20.64 -29.32
C VAL A 71 11.06 -19.22 -29.18
N ASP A 72 11.68 -18.27 -29.88
CA ASP A 72 11.65 -16.82 -29.62
C ASP A 72 10.75 -16.03 -30.60
N ASP A 73 9.55 -16.52 -30.96
CA ASP A 73 8.70 -15.80 -31.93
C ASP A 73 7.17 -16.05 -31.81
N LEU A 74 6.69 -16.39 -30.61
CA LEU A 74 5.24 -16.50 -30.32
C LEU A 74 4.85 -15.88 -28.96
N ALA A 75 5.75 -15.08 -28.38
CA ALA A 75 5.62 -14.54 -27.02
C ALA A 75 4.64 -13.36 -26.94
N ASP A 76 4.49 -12.58 -28.02
CA ASP A 76 3.67 -11.37 -28.02
C ASP A 76 2.16 -11.65 -27.87
N ASP A 77 1.66 -12.77 -28.40
CA ASP A 77 0.24 -13.14 -28.28
C ASP A 77 -0.11 -13.76 -26.91
N PHE A 78 0.88 -14.33 -26.20
CA PHE A 78 0.69 -14.84 -24.85
C PHE A 78 0.74 -13.73 -23.79
N ASP A 79 1.56 -12.69 -24.01
CA ASP A 79 1.60 -11.50 -23.16
C ASP A 79 0.25 -10.77 -23.16
N LYS A 80 -0.45 -10.72 -24.31
CA LYS A 80 -1.78 -10.09 -24.39
C LYS A 80 -2.86 -10.86 -23.60
N LEU A 81 -2.76 -12.18 -23.53
CA LEU A 81 -3.69 -13.04 -22.80
C LEU A 81 -3.37 -13.10 -21.29
N VAL A 82 -2.10 -12.96 -20.93
CA VAL A 82 -1.65 -12.82 -19.54
C VAL A 82 -2.03 -11.46 -18.97
N VAL A 83 -1.96 -10.38 -19.75
CA VAL A 83 -2.42 -9.04 -19.33
C VAL A 83 -3.92 -9.04 -19.02
N GLN A 84 -4.75 -9.76 -19.79
CA GLN A 84 -6.18 -9.89 -19.51
C GLN A 84 -6.47 -10.67 -18.22
N ASN A 85 -5.77 -11.77 -17.96
CA ASN A 85 -5.93 -12.53 -16.71
C ASN A 85 -5.27 -11.83 -15.50
N ALA A 86 -4.25 -11.00 -15.70
CA ALA A 86 -3.63 -10.19 -14.66
C ALA A 86 -4.51 -9.01 -14.24
N LEU A 87 -5.34 -8.48 -15.15
CA LEU A 87 -6.39 -7.51 -14.82
C LEU A 87 -7.49 -8.13 -13.96
N ASP A 88 -7.92 -9.36 -14.26
CA ASP A 88 -8.91 -10.09 -13.45
C ASP A 88 -8.35 -10.52 -12.08
N ALA A 89 -7.03 -10.70 -11.95
CA ALA A 89 -6.36 -11.00 -10.69
C ALA A 89 -5.92 -9.73 -9.90
N ALA A 90 -5.94 -8.56 -10.53
CA ALA A 90 -5.59 -7.27 -9.92
C ALA A 90 -6.67 -6.75 -8.95
N ASP A 91 -7.86 -7.36 -8.94
CA ASP A 91 -8.98 -7.00 -8.04
C ASP A 91 -8.74 -7.33 -6.56
N LYS A 92 -7.58 -7.94 -6.18
CA LYS A 92 -7.33 -8.31 -4.78
C LYS A 92 -6.04 -7.84 -4.13
N ASP A 93 -5.05 -7.35 -4.86
CA ASP A 93 -3.81 -6.85 -4.27
C ASP A 93 -3.22 -5.73 -5.13
N GLY A 94 -3.82 -4.55 -5.02
CA GLY A 94 -3.45 -3.30 -5.68
C GLY A 94 -2.09 -2.76 -5.26
N TRP A 95 -1.03 -3.44 -5.67
CA TRP A 95 0.32 -2.90 -5.72
C TRP A 95 0.74 -2.83 -7.17
N GLU A 96 0.56 -1.65 -7.76
CA GLU A 96 1.05 -1.31 -9.09
C GLU A 96 2.57 -1.55 -9.14
N GLU A 97 2.98 -2.46 -10.02
CA GLU A 97 4.37 -2.86 -10.17
C GLU A 97 5.14 -1.74 -10.88
N VAL A 98 5.78 -0.87 -10.10
CA VAL A 98 6.66 0.17 -10.65
C VAL A 98 7.87 -0.53 -11.28
N GLN A 99 7.98 -0.44 -12.60
CA GLN A 99 9.12 -0.94 -13.37
C GLN A 99 10.38 -0.13 -13.01
N GLY A 100 11.03 -0.47 -11.90
CA GLY A 100 12.33 0.08 -11.53
C GLY A 100 13.41 -0.59 -12.38
N VAL A 101 14.02 0.18 -13.27
CA VAL A 101 15.22 -0.16 -14.04
C VAL A 101 16.31 -0.63 -13.07
N ASP A 102 16.98 -1.74 -13.43
CA ASP A 102 17.97 -2.40 -12.58
C ASP A 102 19.15 -1.48 -12.23
N GLU A 103 19.43 -1.33 -10.93
CA GLU A 103 20.75 -1.23 -10.25
C GLU A 103 20.61 -0.42 -8.95
N ASP A 104 20.32 -1.13 -7.84
CA ASP A 104 20.81 -0.87 -6.47
C ASP A 104 19.97 -1.69 -5.46
N GLU A 105 20.58 -2.69 -4.81
CA GLU A 105 19.96 -3.51 -3.74
C GLU A 105 19.60 -2.70 -2.46
N GLN A 106 19.76 -1.38 -2.51
CA GLN A 106 19.63 -0.46 -1.40
C GLN A 106 18.66 0.69 -1.66
N GLU A 107 18.03 0.76 -2.85
CA GLU A 107 16.92 1.69 -3.06
C GLU A 107 15.71 1.29 -2.21
N VAL A 108 15.24 2.26 -1.42
CA VAL A 108 14.03 2.15 -0.61
C VAL A 108 12.88 1.78 -1.53
N ALA A 109 12.22 0.64 -1.30
CA ALA A 109 11.20 0.13 -2.23
C ALA A 109 9.95 1.03 -2.26
N ILE A 110 9.81 1.93 -1.29
CA ILE A 110 8.72 2.89 -1.16
C ILE A 110 9.26 4.32 -1.23
N ARG A 111 8.78 5.06 -2.23
CA ARG A 111 9.10 6.49 -2.36
C ARG A 111 8.29 7.33 -1.37
N VAL A 112 8.78 8.54 -1.07
CA VAL A 112 8.13 9.46 -0.10
C VAL A 112 6.72 9.89 -0.51
N ASP A 113 6.42 9.95 -1.80
CA ASP A 113 5.08 10.28 -2.32
C ASP A 113 4.04 9.20 -2.02
N GLN A 114 4.45 7.96 -1.79
CA GLN A 114 3.57 6.86 -1.41
C GLN A 114 3.26 6.82 0.11
N TYR A 115 3.90 7.69 0.91
CA TYR A 115 3.74 7.72 2.36
C TYR A 115 2.28 7.87 2.80
N LEU A 116 1.53 8.75 2.14
CA LEU A 116 0.13 9.01 2.50
C LEU A 116 -0.77 7.80 2.26
N VAL A 117 -0.47 6.97 1.24
CA VAL A 117 -1.20 5.74 0.96
C VAL A 117 -0.99 4.71 2.07
N VAL A 118 0.26 4.57 2.53
CA VAL A 118 0.58 3.69 3.68
C VAL A 118 -0.05 4.22 4.97
N PHE A 119 -0.08 5.54 5.14
CA PHE A 119 -0.74 6.18 6.28
C PHE A 119 -2.25 5.98 6.28
N LEU A 120 -2.92 6.13 5.14
CA LEU A 120 -4.34 5.84 4.97
C LEU A 120 -4.66 4.38 5.30
N LYS A 121 -3.81 3.44 4.86
CA LYS A 121 -3.93 2.02 5.21
C LYS A 121 -3.81 1.77 6.71
N PHE A 122 -2.94 2.50 7.41
CA PHE A 122 -2.87 2.46 8.86
C PHE A 122 -4.14 3.03 9.51
N MET A 123 -4.64 4.18 9.04
CA MET A 123 -5.86 4.81 9.56
C MET A 123 -7.12 3.96 9.37
N ALA A 124 -7.21 3.22 8.25
CA ALA A 124 -8.26 2.24 8.02
C ALA A 124 -8.26 1.12 9.08
N SER A 125 -7.09 0.75 9.62
CA SER A 125 -7.01 -0.22 10.72
C SER A 125 -7.44 0.35 12.09
N VAL A 126 -7.30 1.67 12.28
CA VAL A 126 -7.75 2.38 13.49
C VAL A 126 -9.26 2.62 13.47
N THR A 127 -9.81 2.84 12.27
CA THR A 127 -11.24 3.17 12.04
C THR A 127 -11.88 2.22 11.04
N PRO A 128 -12.06 0.93 11.38
CA PRO A 128 -12.58 -0.09 10.46
C PRO A 128 -14.03 0.14 10.07
N GLY A 129 -14.79 0.89 10.87
CA GLY A 129 -16.18 1.24 10.57
C GLY A 129 -16.34 2.41 9.58
N ILE A 130 -15.24 3.04 9.16
CA ILE A 130 -15.24 4.16 8.23
C ILE A 130 -14.70 3.68 6.88
N GLU A 131 -15.49 3.86 5.83
CA GLU A 131 -15.04 3.64 4.46
C GLU A 131 -14.15 4.81 4.03
N HIS A 132 -12.87 4.53 3.78
CA HIS A 132 -11.87 5.52 3.34
C HIS A 132 -11.69 5.55 1.81
N ASP A 133 -12.58 4.89 1.06
CA ASP A 133 -12.49 4.74 -0.38
C ASP A 133 -13.16 5.90 -1.13
N PHE A 134 -12.35 6.66 -1.89
CA PHE A 134 -12.81 7.64 -2.87
C PHE A 134 -12.30 7.33 -4.29
N THR A 135 -11.72 6.13 -4.49
CA THR A 135 -11.06 5.73 -5.74
C THR A 135 -11.83 4.68 -6.54
N MET A 136 -12.84 4.02 -5.95
CA MET A 136 -13.74 3.09 -6.67
C MET A 136 -15.09 3.70 -7.10
N GLY A 137 -15.15 5.03 -7.17
CA GLY A 137 -16.37 5.79 -7.47
C GLY A 137 -16.33 6.57 -8.78
N VAL A 138 -15.80 6.00 -9.88
CA VAL A 138 -16.16 6.28 -11.28
C VAL A 138 -15.89 5.03 -12.13
#